data_AF-K2S9A5-F1
#
_entry.id   AF-K2S9A5-F1
#
_cell.length_a   1.000
_cell.length_b   1.000
_cell.length_c   1.000
_cell.angle_alpha   90.00
_cell.angle_beta   90.00
_cell.angle_gamma   90.00
#
_symmetry.space_group_name_H-M   'P 1'
#
loop_
_entity.id
_entity.type
_entity.pdbx_description
1 polymer ?
#
loop_
_entity_poly.entity_id
_entity_poly.type
_entity_poly.pdbx_seq_one_letter_code
_entity_poly.pdbx_strand_id
1 'polypeptide(L)'
;MAANVWQRALMAAVAIIPFVHAAGIALNVDDSASIKAAAAVAANGLMKLYVNNATGTTPIKVGTFDKPIYWWEAGAVWGGLVDYWSYTGDASFAFSTNQALLAQKGPANDFMNVEWEKELVRNSRISIPQFLKMKTRNKLYPKNQIPNSN
;
A
#
# COMPACT_ATOMS: atom_id res chain seq x y z
N MET A 1 31.86 -20.21 52.34
CA MET A 1 30.55 -19.96 51.71
C MET A 1 30.46 -18.48 51.36
N ALA A 2 30.92 -18.07 50.17
CA ALA A 2 30.83 -16.68 49.71
C ALA A 2 30.58 -16.71 48.21
N ALA A 3 29.40 -17.16 47.84
CA ALA A 3 28.98 -17.22 46.46
C ALA A 3 27.67 -16.41 46.34
N ASN A 4 27.53 -15.71 45.21
CA ASN A 4 26.25 -15.37 44.59
C ASN A 4 25.61 -14.00 44.89
N VAL A 5 26.16 -13.12 45.73
CA VAL A 5 25.52 -11.79 45.97
C VAL A 5 25.52 -10.95 44.68
N TRP A 6 26.64 -10.96 43.95
CA TRP A 6 26.78 -10.25 42.68
C TRP A 6 25.97 -10.88 41.53
N GLN A 7 25.82 -12.21 41.49
CA GLN A 7 24.92 -12.88 40.54
C GLN A 7 23.45 -12.60 40.83
N ARG A 8 23.05 -12.49 42.10
CA ARG A 8 21.67 -12.16 42.50
C ARG A 8 21.31 -10.72 42.18
N ALA A 9 22.26 -9.79 42.28
CA ALA A 9 22.08 -8.39 41.86
C ALA A 9 21.90 -8.27 40.34
N LEU A 10 22.65 -9.03 39.54
CA LEU A 10 22.49 -9.08 38.08
C LEU A 10 21.16 -9.68 37.63
N MET A 11 20.66 -10.73 38.33
CA MET A 11 19.37 -11.34 38.01
C MET A 11 18.17 -10.46 38.40
N ALA A 12 18.31 -9.60 39.42
CA ALA A 12 17.25 -8.66 39.81
C ALA A 12 17.10 -7.49 38.81
N ALA A 13 18.15 -7.12 38.08
CA ALA A 13 18.09 -6.07 37.07
C ALA A 13 17.45 -6.52 35.74
N VAL A 14 17.46 -7.82 35.43
CA VAL A 14 16.85 -8.37 34.21
C VAL A 14 15.32 -8.53 34.33
N ALA A 15 14.76 -8.46 35.54
CA ALA A 15 13.33 -8.68 35.78
C ALA A 15 12.42 -7.46 35.52
N ILE A 16 12.99 -6.31 35.11
CA ILE A 16 12.22 -5.12 34.73
C ILE A 16 12.31 -4.94 33.21
N ILE A 17 11.86 -5.95 32.47
CA ILE A 17 11.48 -5.73 31.07
C ILE A 17 10.08 -5.10 31.14
N PRO A 18 9.89 -3.83 30.73
CA PRO A 18 8.55 -3.30 30.61
C PRO A 18 7.78 -4.18 29.62
N PHE A 19 6.71 -4.80 30.11
CA PHE A 19 5.77 -5.53 29.26
C PHE A 19 5.08 -4.46 28.38
N VAL A 20 5.62 -4.24 27.19
CA VAL A 20 5.01 -3.33 26.21
C VAL A 20 3.69 -3.97 25.78
N HIS A 21 2.60 -3.50 26.36
CA HIS A 21 1.26 -3.92 25.93
C HIS A 21 0.98 -3.23 24.60
N ALA A 22 0.90 -4.01 23.52
CA ALA A 22 0.39 -3.50 22.26
C ALA A 22 -1.11 -3.22 22.45
N ALA A 23 -1.51 -1.95 22.44
CA ALA A 23 -2.92 -1.58 22.45
C ALA A 23 -3.51 -1.89 21.06
N GLY A 24 -4.45 -2.84 21.02
CA GLY A 24 -5.24 -3.13 19.83
C GLY A 24 -6.33 -2.09 19.60
N ILE A 25 -6.91 -2.09 18.39
CA ILE A 25 -8.12 -1.31 18.11
C ILE A 25 -9.29 -2.00 18.82
N ALA A 26 -9.95 -1.29 19.74
CA ALA A 26 -11.18 -1.78 20.34
C ALA A 26 -12.27 -1.87 19.26
N LEU A 27 -12.78 -3.08 19.02
CA LEU A 27 -13.74 -3.37 17.97
C LEU A 27 -14.89 -4.23 18.51
N ASN A 28 -16.11 -3.74 18.34
CA ASN A 28 -17.34 -4.51 18.47
C ASN A 28 -17.96 -4.67 17.07
N VAL A 29 -18.08 -5.92 16.60
CA VAL A 29 -18.57 -6.23 15.25
C VAL A 29 -20.10 -6.14 15.12
N ASP A 30 -20.82 -6.11 16.25
CA ASP A 30 -22.28 -5.96 16.27
C ASP A 30 -22.72 -4.49 16.34
N ASP A 31 -21.76 -3.56 16.52
CA ASP A 31 -22.03 -2.13 16.58
C ASP A 31 -21.42 -1.40 15.37
N SER A 32 -22.31 -0.85 14.54
CA SER A 32 -21.91 -0.06 13.37
C SER A 32 -21.09 1.18 13.74
N ALA A 33 -21.32 1.80 14.88
CA ALA A 33 -20.53 2.95 15.32
C ALA A 33 -19.10 2.53 15.69
N SER A 34 -18.94 1.39 16.39
CA SER A 34 -17.64 0.81 16.70
C SER A 34 -16.85 0.43 15.44
N ILE A 35 -17.49 -0.20 14.44
CA ILE A 35 -16.84 -0.53 13.17
C ILE A 35 -16.35 0.74 12.45
N LYS A 36 -17.19 1.78 12.38
CA LYS A 36 -16.80 3.06 11.76
C LYS A 36 -15.64 3.73 12.50
N ALA A 37 -15.65 3.71 13.83
CA ALA A 37 -14.56 4.26 14.64
C ALA A 37 -13.24 3.50 14.41
N ALA A 38 -13.29 2.16 14.38
CA ALA A 38 -12.12 1.33 14.08
C ALA A 38 -11.57 1.59 12.66
N ALA A 39 -12.46 1.68 11.67
CA ALA A 39 -12.09 2.01 10.30
C ALA A 39 -11.48 3.41 10.19
N ALA A 40 -12.00 4.40 10.93
CA ALA A 40 -11.43 5.73 10.99
C ALA A 40 -10.01 5.73 11.55
N VAL A 41 -9.72 4.93 12.58
CA VAL A 41 -8.35 4.78 13.12
C VAL A 41 -7.40 4.25 12.03
N ALA A 42 -7.81 3.22 11.29
CA ALA A 42 -7.01 2.66 10.20
C ALA A 42 -6.78 3.68 9.07
N ALA A 43 -7.84 4.34 8.59
CA ALA A 43 -7.77 5.36 7.54
C ALA A 43 -6.85 6.52 7.93
N ASN A 44 -6.98 7.03 9.16
CA ASN A 44 -6.09 8.06 9.69
C ASN A 44 -4.64 7.58 9.79
N GLY A 45 -4.42 6.32 10.19
CA GLY A 45 -3.10 5.71 10.24
C GLY A 45 -2.42 5.66 8.87
N LEU A 46 -3.16 5.23 7.84
CA LEU A 46 -2.67 5.18 6.46
C LEU A 46 -2.33 6.59 5.94
N MET A 47 -3.20 7.56 6.19
CA MET A 47 -2.99 8.93 5.75
C MET A 47 -1.81 9.63 6.43
N LYS A 48 -1.42 9.21 7.65
CA LYS A 48 -0.18 9.70 8.29
C LYS A 48 1.10 9.23 7.57
N LEU A 49 1.05 8.11 6.85
CA LEU A 49 2.17 7.62 6.06
C LEU A 49 2.28 8.34 4.71
N TYR A 50 1.24 9.08 4.31
CA TYR A 50 1.20 9.77 3.04
C TYR A 50 1.87 11.15 3.13
N VAL A 51 3.14 11.20 2.69
CA VAL A 51 3.96 12.43 2.63
C VAL A 51 4.04 13.05 1.24
N ASN A 52 3.70 12.28 0.20
CA ASN A 52 3.91 12.64 -1.21
C ASN A 52 2.80 13.54 -1.80
N ASN A 53 2.17 14.37 -0.97
CA ASN A 53 1.34 15.51 -1.38
C ASN A 53 1.96 16.87 -1.02
N ALA A 54 3.17 16.87 -0.45
CA ALA A 54 3.85 18.07 -0.02
C ALA A 54 4.30 18.94 -1.20
N THR A 55 4.46 20.25 -0.94
CA THR A 55 5.03 21.19 -1.91
C THR A 55 6.45 20.78 -2.27
N GLY A 56 6.69 20.53 -3.57
CA GLY A 56 8.01 20.09 -4.08
C GLY A 56 8.10 18.60 -4.39
N THR A 57 7.06 17.81 -4.11
CA THR A 57 7.00 16.42 -4.57
C THR A 57 6.98 16.35 -6.10
N THR A 58 7.87 15.54 -6.68
CA THR A 58 7.90 15.30 -8.13
C THR A 58 6.55 14.76 -8.60
N PRO A 59 5.97 15.24 -9.71
CA PRO A 59 4.62 14.85 -10.14
C PRO A 59 4.37 13.34 -10.21
N ILE A 60 5.39 12.55 -10.57
CA ILE A 60 5.29 11.09 -10.66
C ILE A 60 5.16 10.36 -9.31
N LYS A 61 5.63 11.01 -8.23
CA LYS A 61 5.56 10.49 -6.86
C LYS A 61 4.25 10.85 -6.15
N VAL A 62 3.47 11.78 -6.71
CA VAL A 62 2.18 12.17 -6.12
C VAL A 62 1.24 10.96 -6.18
N GLY A 63 0.69 10.56 -5.03
CA GLY A 63 -0.10 9.34 -4.93
C GLY A 63 0.71 8.05 -4.74
N THR A 64 2.02 8.14 -4.53
CA THR A 64 2.83 6.99 -4.06
C THR A 64 3.24 7.15 -2.61
N PHE A 65 3.61 6.04 -1.96
CA PHE A 65 4.18 6.06 -0.62
C PHE A 65 5.68 5.85 -0.69
N ASP A 66 6.38 6.31 0.34
CA ASP A 66 7.79 5.97 0.50
C ASP A 66 7.94 4.52 0.94
N LYS A 67 9.12 3.95 0.68
CA LYS A 67 9.43 2.59 1.11
C LYS A 67 9.22 2.44 2.63
N PRO A 68 8.67 1.31 3.10
CA PRO A 68 8.59 0.01 2.44
C PRO A 68 7.37 -0.22 1.53
N ILE A 69 6.46 0.75 1.42
CA ILE A 69 5.21 0.58 0.66
C ILE A 69 5.51 0.68 -0.83
N TYR A 70 5.19 -0.38 -1.59
CA TYR A 70 5.37 -0.40 -3.04
C TYR A 70 4.28 0.39 -3.75
N TRP A 71 4.54 0.79 -5.01
CA TRP A 71 3.56 1.54 -5.80
C TRP A 71 2.19 0.83 -5.90
N TRP A 72 2.17 -0.49 -6.09
CA TRP A 72 0.91 -1.24 -6.17
C TRP A 72 0.17 -1.29 -4.83
N GLU A 73 0.89 -1.28 -3.71
CA GLU A 73 0.30 -1.20 -2.35
C GLU A 73 -0.30 0.19 -2.10
N ALA A 74 0.31 1.25 -2.66
CA ALA A 74 -0.30 2.58 -2.68
C ALA A 74 -1.68 2.54 -3.35
N GLY A 75 -1.81 1.84 -4.47
CA GLY A 75 -3.10 1.62 -5.15
C GLY A 75 -4.14 0.95 -4.25
N ALA A 76 -3.74 -0.05 -3.47
CA ALA A 76 -4.62 -0.72 -2.50
C ALA A 76 -5.06 0.23 -1.37
N VAL A 77 -4.18 1.10 -0.89
CA VAL A 77 -4.52 2.14 0.11
C VAL A 77 -5.56 3.11 -0.43
N TRP A 78 -5.40 3.60 -1.65
CA TRP A 78 -6.35 4.52 -2.26
C TRP A 78 -7.72 3.86 -2.51
N GLY A 79 -7.73 2.62 -3.00
CA GLY A 79 -8.96 1.84 -3.12
C GLY A 79 -9.67 1.66 -1.77
N GLY A 80 -8.93 1.32 -0.71
CA GLY A 80 -9.48 1.20 0.63
C GLY A 80 -10.05 2.50 1.19
N LEU A 81 -9.50 3.66 0.82
CA LEU A 81 -10.05 4.97 1.21
C LEU A 81 -11.33 5.33 0.45
N VAL A 82 -11.47 4.89 -0.80
CA VAL A 82 -12.73 4.99 -1.55
C VAL A 82 -13.81 4.13 -0.88
N ASP A 83 -13.47 2.90 -0.51
CA ASP A 83 -14.38 2.01 0.21
C ASP A 83 -14.76 2.60 1.57
N TYR A 84 -13.79 3.11 2.34
CA TYR A 84 -14.02 3.79 3.60
C TYR A 84 -15.04 4.92 3.47
N TRP A 85 -14.86 5.81 2.47
CA TRP A 85 -15.82 6.87 2.21
C TRP A 85 -17.21 6.32 1.89
N SER A 86 -17.30 5.28 1.05
CA SER A 86 -18.59 4.68 0.67
C SER A 86 -19.35 4.05 1.85
N TYR A 87 -18.65 3.42 2.80
CA TYR A 87 -19.27 2.71 3.93
C TYR A 87 -19.50 3.61 5.15
N THR A 88 -18.64 4.60 5.37
CA THR A 88 -18.72 5.47 6.56
C THR A 88 -19.45 6.78 6.28
N GLY A 89 -19.36 7.29 5.05
CA GLY A 89 -19.81 8.63 4.65
C GLY A 89 -18.81 9.75 4.96
N ASP A 90 -17.64 9.44 5.53
CA ASP A 90 -16.63 10.43 5.89
C ASP A 90 -15.78 10.82 4.67
N ALA A 91 -15.95 12.07 4.21
CA ALA A 91 -15.27 12.61 3.03
C ALA A 91 -13.90 13.27 3.34
N SER A 92 -13.39 13.17 4.57
CA SER A 92 -12.16 13.87 5.01
C SER A 92 -10.94 13.60 4.12
N PHE A 93 -10.86 12.43 3.49
CA PHE A 93 -9.74 12.02 2.63
C PHE A 93 -10.08 11.99 1.13
N ALA A 94 -11.30 12.36 0.74
CA ALA A 94 -11.76 12.24 -0.64
C ALA A 94 -10.94 13.10 -1.62
N PHE A 95 -10.59 14.33 -1.23
CA PHE A 95 -9.78 15.22 -2.05
C PHE A 95 -8.38 14.64 -2.33
N SER A 96 -7.68 14.22 -1.28
CA SER A 96 -6.34 13.63 -1.38
C SER A 96 -6.35 12.33 -2.19
N THR A 97 -7.38 11.50 -1.99
CA THR A 97 -7.56 10.24 -2.72
C THR A 97 -7.77 10.48 -4.22
N ASN A 98 -8.63 11.43 -4.58
CA ASN A 98 -8.85 11.81 -5.98
C ASN A 98 -7.58 12.38 -6.62
N GLN A 99 -6.86 13.25 -5.91
CA GLN A 99 -5.59 13.80 -6.40
C GLN A 99 -4.57 12.69 -6.67
N ALA A 100 -4.42 11.74 -5.75
CA ALA A 100 -3.48 10.63 -5.87
C ALA A 100 -3.82 9.72 -7.06
N LEU A 101 -5.09 9.34 -7.21
CA LEU A 101 -5.54 8.49 -8.32
C LEU A 101 -5.35 9.18 -9.68
N LEU A 102 -5.68 10.48 -9.77
CA LEU A 102 -5.48 11.25 -11.00
C LEU A 102 -4.01 11.43 -11.37
N ALA A 103 -3.12 11.54 -10.39
CA ALA A 103 -1.69 11.60 -10.62
C ALA A 103 -1.12 10.27 -11.16
N GLN A 104 -1.70 9.13 -10.74
CA GLN A 104 -1.22 7.79 -11.11
C GLN A 104 -1.91 7.18 -12.34
N LYS A 105 -2.84 7.89 -12.99
CA LYS A 105 -3.57 7.39 -14.16
C LYS A 105 -2.70 7.03 -15.37
N GLY A 106 -1.49 7.60 -15.46
CA GLY A 106 -0.58 7.40 -16.59
C GLY A 106 -1.06 8.10 -17.90
N PRO A 107 -0.21 8.17 -18.93
CA PRO A 107 -0.54 8.86 -20.18
C PRO A 107 -1.69 8.19 -20.97
N ALA A 108 -1.89 6.88 -20.80
CA ALA A 108 -2.95 6.12 -21.44
C ALA A 108 -4.22 5.98 -20.58
N ASN A 109 -4.27 6.60 -19.39
CA ASN A 109 -5.35 6.45 -18.39
C ASN A 109 -5.60 4.98 -17.98
N ASP A 110 -4.57 4.14 -18.01
CA ASP A 110 -4.63 2.71 -17.69
C ASP A 110 -3.94 2.39 -16.34
N PHE A 111 -3.57 3.42 -15.58
CA PHE A 111 -2.77 3.32 -14.35
C PHE A 111 -1.42 2.62 -14.56
N MET A 112 -0.89 2.63 -15.79
CA MET A 112 0.44 2.11 -16.08
C MET A 112 1.42 3.25 -16.40
N ASN A 113 2.52 3.29 -15.66
CA ASN A 113 3.64 4.17 -15.93
C ASN A 113 4.90 3.33 -16.23
N VAL A 114 5.66 3.74 -17.23
CA VAL A 114 6.92 3.11 -17.64
C VAL A 114 7.95 3.05 -16.50
N GLU A 115 7.88 3.97 -15.53
CA GLU A 115 8.72 3.91 -14.33
C GLU A 115 8.30 2.78 -13.37
N TRP A 116 7.00 2.63 -13.11
CA TRP A 116 6.47 1.59 -12.24
C TRP A 116 6.51 0.21 -12.87
N GLU A 117 6.47 0.08 -14.20
CA GLU A 117 6.68 -1.19 -14.91
C GLU A 117 8.02 -1.82 -14.52
N LYS A 118 9.09 -1.03 -14.37
CA LYS A 118 10.40 -1.51 -13.92
C LYS A 118 10.37 -2.01 -12.48
N GLU A 119 9.57 -1.38 -11.62
CA GLU A 119 9.40 -1.81 -10.23
C GLU A 119 8.60 -3.10 -10.12
N LEU A 120 7.48 -3.19 -10.85
CA LEU A 120 6.69 -4.42 -10.97
C LEU A 120 7.58 -5.56 -11.44
N VAL A 121 8.31 -5.38 -12.54
CA VAL A 121 9.25 -6.37 -13.10
C VAL A 121 10.32 -6.81 -12.08
N ARG A 122 10.85 -5.86 -11.30
CA ARG A 122 11.88 -6.14 -10.29
C ARG A 122 11.31 -6.91 -9.09
N ASN A 123 10.08 -6.61 -8.68
CA ASN A 123 9.43 -7.21 -7.52
C ASN A 123 8.81 -8.59 -7.81
N SER A 124 8.32 -8.83 -9.03
CA SER A 124 7.70 -10.10 -9.44
C SER A 124 8.72 -11.13 -9.96
N ARG A 125 9.89 -11.24 -9.32
CA ARG A 125 11.00 -12.14 -9.71
C ARG A 125 10.68 -13.64 -9.73
N ILE A 126 9.42 -14.06 -9.52
CA ILE A 126 8.95 -15.45 -9.68
C ILE A 126 8.02 -15.66 -10.91
N SER A 127 7.67 -14.64 -11.71
CA SER A 127 6.75 -14.88 -12.87
C SER A 127 6.96 -14.04 -14.15
N ILE A 128 7.85 -13.04 -14.16
CA ILE A 128 8.05 -12.16 -15.33
C ILE A 128 8.48 -12.88 -16.61
N PRO A 129 9.42 -13.86 -16.59
CA PRO A 129 9.83 -14.52 -17.83
C PRO A 129 8.65 -15.19 -18.56
N GLN A 130 7.67 -15.70 -17.82
CA GLN A 130 6.47 -16.32 -18.39
C GLN A 130 5.48 -15.27 -18.93
N PHE A 131 5.30 -14.16 -18.21
CA PHE A 131 4.44 -13.05 -18.64
C PHE A 131 5.00 -12.36 -19.89
N LEU A 132 6.31 -12.10 -19.95
CA LEU A 132 6.97 -11.53 -21.13
C LEU A 132 6.87 -12.48 -22.34
N LYS A 133 7.03 -13.79 -22.12
CA LYS A 133 6.89 -14.84 -23.15
C LYS A 133 5.44 -15.00 -23.65
N MET A 134 4.45 -14.55 -22.90
CA MET A 134 3.04 -14.43 -23.33
C MET A 134 2.81 -13.14 -24.13
N LYS A 135 3.36 -12.00 -23.67
CA LYS A 135 3.22 -10.69 -24.33
C LYS A 135 3.95 -10.61 -25.67
N THR A 136 5.08 -11.32 -25.84
CA THR A 136 5.78 -11.45 -27.14
C THR A 136 5.08 -12.42 -28.09
N ARG A 137 4.41 -13.46 -27.59
CA ARG A 137 3.61 -14.38 -28.41
C ARG A 137 2.41 -13.67 -29.06
N ASN A 138 1.83 -12.68 -28.40
CA ASN A 138 0.72 -11.88 -28.94
C ASN A 138 1.16 -10.76 -29.91
N LYS A 139 2.47 -10.45 -29.99
CA LYS A 139 3.04 -9.55 -31.02
C LYS A 139 3.43 -10.29 -32.31
N LEU A 140 3.36 -11.62 -32.34
CA LEU A 140 3.69 -12.46 -33.50
C LEU A 140 2.48 -12.83 -34.37
N TYR A 141 1.29 -12.24 -34.16
CA TYR A 141 0.21 -12.27 -35.14
C TYR A 141 0.32 -11.06 -36.08
N PRO A 142 0.87 -11.21 -37.29
CA PRO A 142 0.93 -10.13 -38.26
C PRO A 142 -0.49 -9.75 -38.73
N LYS A 143 -0.75 -8.44 -38.80
CA LYS A 143 -1.99 -7.78 -39.26
C LYS A 143 -2.34 -8.01 -40.75
N ASN A 144 -1.92 -9.11 -41.38
CA ASN A 144 -2.04 -9.32 -42.83
C ASN A 144 -2.80 -10.60 -43.24
N GLN A 145 -3.90 -10.94 -42.57
CA GLN A 145 -4.88 -11.90 -43.09
C GLN A 145 -6.31 -11.38 -42.91
N ILE A 146 -6.65 -10.32 -43.66
CA ILE A 146 -8.03 -10.06 -44.08
C ILE A 146 -8.09 -10.51 -45.54
N PRO A 147 -8.79 -11.60 -45.91
CA PRO A 147 -9.00 -11.91 -47.31
C PRO A 147 -9.88 -10.82 -47.91
N ASN A 148 -9.41 -10.22 -49.00
CA ASN A 148 -10.26 -9.45 -49.90
C ASN A 148 -11.44 -10.33 -50.32
N SER A 149 -12.67 -9.91 -50.02
CA SER A 149 -13.86 -10.43 -50.72
C SER A 149 -14.41 -9.31 -51.59
N ASN A 150 -14.44 -9.62 -52.89
CA ASN A 150 -15.15 -8.87 -53.93
C ASN A 150 -16.58 -8.51 -53.52
#